data_AF-A0A534X289-F1
#
_entry.id   AF-A0A534X289-F1
#
_cell.length_a   1.000
_cell.length_b   1.000
_cell.length_c   1.000
_cell.angle_alpha   90.00
_cell.angle_beta   90.00
_cell.angle_gamma   90.00
#
_symmetry.space_group_name_H-M   'P 1'
#
loop_
_entity.id
_entity.type
_entity.pdbx_description
1 polymer ?
#
loop_
_entity_poly.entity_id
_entity_poly.type
_entity_poly.pdbx_seq_one_letter_code
_entity_poly.pdbx_strand_id
1 'polypeptide(L)'
;MNAENNWWGCAAGPPGAGCDTGTGNVDTSPAAAVPNSCAPTVTATVRGKVFLVRDPSAGADPTRRRLLVLARELASGDMLVGNPITNGASIKIIANGVTSSSQTFSLPAGAQWRAISTFGFKCRDSLGTNGPVKFAQILKTPSGVFLAKVLILGKHGSVTIAPPNPGTDAGMIFTINSGESYCLKFGGSAGGIITAGNATVFKVKNPTREGCP
;
A
#
# COMPACT_ATOMS: atom_id res chain seq x y z
N MET A 1 8.29 19.09 -41.12
CA MET A 1 8.62 19.06 -39.68
C MET A 1 9.73 18.05 -39.51
N ASN A 2 10.86 18.46 -38.93
CA ASN A 2 12.08 17.64 -38.90
C ASN A 2 11.99 16.55 -37.83
N ALA A 3 12.59 15.39 -38.11
CA ALA A 3 12.53 14.19 -37.24
C ALA A 3 13.18 14.38 -35.86
N GLU A 4 13.99 15.42 -35.69
CA GLU A 4 14.63 15.80 -34.43
C GLU A 4 13.67 16.21 -33.31
N ASN A 5 12.36 16.38 -33.60
CA ASN A 5 11.35 16.70 -32.59
C ASN A 5 10.40 15.52 -32.25
N ASN A 6 10.66 14.30 -32.71
CA ASN A 6 9.76 13.16 -32.51
C ASN A 6 10.43 12.01 -31.72
N TRP A 7 10.55 12.16 -30.39
CA TRP A 7 11.29 11.23 -29.52
C TRP A 7 10.47 10.13 -28.85
N TRP A 8 9.39 9.67 -29.48
CA TRP A 8 8.57 8.59 -28.92
C TRP A 8 9.24 7.23 -29.15
N GLY A 9 10.18 6.86 -28.28
CA GLY A 9 10.75 5.51 -28.31
C GLY A 9 11.99 5.23 -27.46
N CYS A 10 12.70 6.24 -26.95
CA CYS A 10 13.95 6.00 -26.21
C CYS A 10 13.81 6.47 -24.76
N ALA A 11 13.92 5.54 -23.81
CA ALA A 11 13.77 5.82 -22.37
C ALA A 11 14.84 6.78 -21.79
N ALA A 12 15.81 7.28 -22.57
CA ALA A 12 16.92 8.09 -22.06
C ALA A 12 17.25 9.38 -22.85
N GLY A 13 16.55 9.71 -23.95
CA GLY A 13 16.93 10.85 -24.81
C GLY A 13 18.34 10.70 -25.44
N PRO A 14 18.81 11.66 -26.24
CA PRO A 14 20.18 11.62 -26.76
C PRO A 14 21.18 11.95 -25.63
N PRO A 15 22.40 11.37 -25.65
CA PRO A 15 23.08 10.76 -26.78
C PRO A 15 23.36 9.25 -26.58
N GLY A 16 22.32 8.43 -26.38
CA GLY A 16 22.45 6.97 -26.24
C GLY A 16 22.50 6.23 -27.59
N ALA A 17 23.32 5.18 -27.68
CA ALA A 17 23.53 4.36 -28.88
C ALA A 17 22.28 3.55 -29.29
N GLY A 18 21.97 3.51 -30.60
CA GLY A 18 20.89 2.70 -31.18
C GLY A 18 19.97 3.42 -32.19
N CYS A 19 20.40 4.54 -32.79
CA CYS A 19 19.66 5.23 -33.85
C CYS A 19 20.47 5.18 -35.15
N ASP A 20 20.23 4.16 -35.96
CA ASP A 20 20.85 3.96 -37.26
C ASP A 20 20.24 4.87 -38.34
N THR A 21 21.09 5.24 -39.29
CA THR A 21 21.06 6.40 -40.20
C THR A 21 20.06 6.30 -41.37
N GLY A 22 18.86 5.77 -41.14
CA GLY A 22 17.85 5.60 -42.18
C GLY A 22 17.21 6.93 -42.61
N THR A 23 17.62 7.51 -43.74
CA THR A 23 16.85 8.55 -44.43
C THR A 23 15.79 7.89 -45.32
N GLY A 24 14.57 7.76 -44.80
CA GLY A 24 13.39 7.34 -45.56
C GLY A 24 12.16 8.14 -45.15
N ASN A 25 11.24 8.37 -46.10
CA ASN A 25 9.96 9.04 -45.81
C ASN A 25 9.12 8.16 -44.88
N VAL A 26 8.78 8.67 -43.70
CA VAL A 26 7.78 8.08 -42.81
C VAL A 26 6.38 8.44 -43.33
N ASP A 27 5.64 7.42 -43.76
CA ASP A 27 4.22 7.52 -44.09
C ASP A 27 3.43 7.79 -42.80
N THR A 28 2.76 8.94 -42.72
CA THR A 28 2.09 9.40 -41.49
C THR A 28 0.61 9.02 -41.41
N SER A 29 0.17 7.91 -42.02
CA SER A 29 -1.23 7.52 -41.88
C SER A 29 -1.58 6.04 -41.89
N PRO A 30 -2.49 5.62 -40.98
CA PRO A 30 -3.06 6.41 -39.88
C PRO A 30 -2.09 6.42 -38.68
N ALA A 31 -2.00 7.58 -38.01
CA ALA A 31 -1.32 7.67 -36.72
C ALA A 31 -1.96 6.67 -35.75
N ALA A 32 -1.15 5.77 -35.18
CA ALA A 32 -1.60 4.87 -34.13
C ALA A 32 -2.24 5.68 -33.01
N ALA A 33 -3.40 5.22 -32.51
CA ALA A 33 -4.08 5.86 -31.39
C ALA A 33 -3.10 6.02 -30.22
N VAL A 34 -3.01 7.24 -29.69
CA VAL A 34 -2.24 7.50 -28.47
C VAL A 34 -2.78 6.55 -27.40
N PRO A 35 -1.96 5.66 -26.78
CA PRO A 35 -2.46 4.82 -25.71
C PRO A 35 -3.00 5.73 -24.62
N ASN A 36 -4.23 5.47 -24.17
CA ASN A 36 -4.86 6.22 -23.11
C ASN A 36 -3.85 6.39 -21.96
N SER A 37 -3.68 7.63 -21.48
CA SER A 37 -2.96 7.91 -20.24
C SER A 37 -3.41 6.91 -19.17
N CYS A 38 -2.47 6.22 -18.52
CA CYS A 38 -2.76 5.27 -17.43
C CYS A 38 -3.91 5.83 -16.60
N ALA A 39 -5.06 5.13 -16.62
CA ALA A 39 -6.15 5.48 -15.73
C ALA A 39 -5.56 5.53 -14.31
N PRO A 40 -5.84 6.58 -13.52
CA PRO A 40 -5.37 6.61 -12.14
C PRO A 40 -5.83 5.31 -11.50
N THR A 41 -4.92 4.60 -10.83
CA THR A 41 -5.30 3.48 -9.98
C THR A 41 -6.39 4.00 -9.06
N VAL A 42 -7.62 3.51 -9.23
CA VAL A 42 -8.74 3.90 -8.39
C VAL A 42 -8.27 3.67 -6.96
N THR A 43 -8.40 4.72 -6.16
CA THR A 43 -7.87 4.75 -4.80
C THR A 43 -9.03 5.06 -3.88
N ALA A 44 -9.56 4.02 -3.24
CA ALA A 44 -10.54 4.13 -2.18
C ALA A 44 -9.85 4.63 -0.90
N THR A 45 -10.53 5.50 -0.16
CA THR A 45 -10.06 5.97 1.15
C THR A 45 -10.97 5.42 2.23
N VAL A 46 -10.41 4.53 3.07
CA VAL A 46 -11.16 3.84 4.11
C VAL A 46 -10.81 4.41 5.48
N ARG A 47 -11.82 4.69 6.30
CA ARG A 47 -11.61 5.16 7.67
C ARG A 47 -10.85 4.15 8.54
N GLY A 48 -9.71 4.61 9.06
CA GLY A 48 -8.91 3.88 10.04
C GLY A 48 -9.62 3.69 11.38
N LYS A 49 -9.12 2.75 12.18
CA LYS A 49 -9.59 2.47 13.55
C LYS A 49 -8.46 2.45 14.57
N VAL A 50 -7.38 1.71 14.29
CA VAL A 50 -6.17 1.67 15.12
C VAL A 50 -4.95 1.54 14.22
N PHE A 51 -3.94 2.35 14.49
CA PHE A 51 -2.58 2.14 14.02
C PHE A 51 -1.66 1.94 15.22
N LEU A 52 -0.80 0.93 15.16
CA LEU A 52 0.15 0.60 16.21
C LEU A 52 1.46 0.12 15.60
N VAL A 53 2.56 0.74 16.02
CA VAL A 53 3.92 0.20 15.93
C VAL A 53 4.42 0.02 17.35
N ARG A 54 4.87 -1.18 17.69
CA ARG A 54 5.50 -1.49 18.97
C ARG A 54 6.89 -2.05 18.70
N ASP A 55 7.88 -1.51 19.38
CA ASP A 55 9.27 -1.95 19.43
C ASP A 55 9.71 -2.01 20.90
N PRO A 56 9.56 -3.15 21.58
CA PRO A 56 9.90 -3.28 22.99
C PRO A 56 11.39 -3.07 23.30
N SER A 57 12.26 -3.17 22.29
CA SER A 57 13.70 -3.05 22.43
C SER A 57 14.21 -1.66 21.99
N ALA A 58 13.32 -0.71 21.69
CA ALA A 58 13.67 0.64 21.25
C ALA A 58 14.70 0.66 20.10
N GLY A 59 14.54 -0.23 19.13
CA GLY A 59 15.42 -0.35 17.96
C GLY A 59 16.56 -1.36 18.09
N ALA A 60 16.88 -1.85 19.30
CA ALA A 60 17.98 -2.79 19.49
C ALA A 60 17.70 -4.19 18.90
N ASP A 61 16.43 -4.58 18.76
CA ASP A 61 16.04 -5.88 18.18
C ASP A 61 14.77 -5.74 17.32
N PRO A 62 14.92 -5.57 16.00
CA PRO A 62 13.80 -5.48 15.06
C PRO A 62 12.89 -6.72 15.04
N THR A 63 13.36 -7.89 15.48
CA THR A 63 12.54 -9.11 15.46
C THR A 63 11.40 -9.06 16.49
N ARG A 64 11.54 -8.23 17.52
CA ARG A 64 10.51 -8.01 18.54
C ARG A 64 9.46 -6.97 18.11
N ARG A 65 9.60 -6.38 16.93
CA ARG A 65 8.64 -5.41 16.40
C ARG A 65 7.30 -6.05 16.08
N ARG A 66 6.24 -5.30 16.33
CA ARG A 66 4.87 -5.67 16.00
C ARG A 66 4.12 -4.47 15.46
N LEU A 67 3.51 -4.65 14.29
CA LEU A 67 2.63 -3.65 13.69
C LEU A 67 1.21 -4.20 13.63
N LEU A 68 0.25 -3.34 13.92
CA LEU A 68 -1.18 -3.62 13.79
C LEU A 68 -1.87 -2.42 13.15
N VAL A 69 -2.53 -2.66 12.03
CA VAL A 69 -3.42 -1.68 11.39
C VAL A 69 -4.82 -2.26 11.33
N LEU A 70 -5.80 -1.46 11.74
CA LEU A 70 -7.22 -1.76 11.68
C LEU A 70 -7.95 -0.62 10.99
N ALA A 71 -8.84 -0.95 10.07
CA ALA A 71 -9.86 -0.06 9.51
C ALA A 71 -11.25 -0.52 9.94
N ARG A 72 -12.14 0.45 10.12
CA ARG A 72 -13.56 0.21 10.29
C ARG A 72 -14.30 1.46 9.85
N GLU A 73 -14.94 1.35 8.69
CA GLU A 73 -15.78 2.38 8.13
C GLU A 73 -17.22 1.89 8.08
N LEU A 74 -18.12 2.69 8.66
CA LEU A 74 -19.55 2.40 8.64
C LEU A 74 -20.15 3.00 7.37
N ALA A 75 -21.10 2.29 6.75
CA ALA A 75 -21.80 2.75 5.54
C ALA A 75 -20.84 3.22 4.43
N SER A 76 -19.79 2.44 4.17
CA SER A 76 -18.80 2.73 3.14
C SER A 76 -19.40 2.56 1.74
N GLY A 77 -19.15 3.55 0.88
CA GLY A 77 -19.46 3.50 -0.55
C GLY A 77 -18.44 2.69 -1.36
N ASP A 78 -17.30 2.36 -0.76
CA ASP A 78 -16.21 1.68 -1.46
C ASP A 78 -16.58 0.24 -1.83
N MET A 79 -16.11 -0.16 -3.00
CA MET A 79 -16.23 -1.53 -3.51
C MET A 79 -14.91 -2.26 -3.36
N LEU A 80 -14.98 -3.58 -3.26
CA LEU A 80 -13.78 -4.41 -3.26
C LEU A 80 -13.49 -4.88 -4.69
N VAL A 81 -12.48 -4.29 -5.32
CA VAL A 81 -12.04 -4.59 -6.69
C VAL A 81 -10.74 -5.40 -6.69
N GLY A 82 -10.76 -6.51 -7.42
CA GLY A 82 -9.61 -7.40 -7.64
C GLY A 82 -9.69 -8.71 -6.88
N ASN A 83 -8.75 -9.62 -7.16
CA ASN A 83 -8.66 -10.92 -6.52
C ASN A 83 -7.20 -11.23 -6.09
N PRO A 84 -6.88 -11.10 -4.79
CA PRO A 84 -5.53 -11.36 -4.30
C PRO A 84 -5.20 -12.86 -4.25
N ILE A 85 -6.17 -13.77 -4.40
CA ILE A 85 -5.90 -15.21 -4.51
C ILE A 85 -5.10 -15.48 -5.79
N THR A 86 -5.45 -14.84 -6.90
CA THR A 86 -4.77 -15.03 -8.20
C THR A 86 -3.62 -14.06 -8.42
N ASN A 87 -3.75 -12.83 -7.93
CA ASN A 87 -2.82 -11.75 -8.30
C ASN A 87 -1.86 -11.38 -7.15
N GLY A 88 -2.16 -11.79 -5.92
CA GLY A 88 -1.46 -11.31 -4.73
C GLY A 88 -1.83 -9.87 -4.37
N ALA A 89 -1.11 -9.33 -3.41
CA ALA A 89 -1.29 -7.96 -2.92
C ALA A 89 0.03 -7.38 -2.43
N SER A 90 0.02 -6.09 -2.12
CA SER A 90 1.08 -5.44 -1.35
C SER A 90 0.49 -4.53 -0.28
N ILE A 91 1.25 -4.31 0.79
CA ILE A 91 0.88 -3.42 1.89
C ILE A 91 2.04 -2.47 2.12
N LYS A 92 1.84 -1.18 1.85
CA LYS A 92 2.76 -0.13 2.26
C LYS A 92 2.33 0.40 3.61
N ILE A 93 3.24 0.45 4.57
CA ILE A 93 3.04 1.07 5.87
C ILE A 93 3.93 2.29 6.00
N ILE A 94 3.39 3.37 6.56
CA ILE A 94 4.07 4.65 6.76
C ILE A 94 3.85 5.07 8.21
N ALA A 95 4.92 5.48 8.89
CA ALA A 95 4.86 6.10 10.21
C ALA A 95 5.70 7.38 10.20
N ASN A 96 5.04 8.51 10.44
CA ASN A 96 5.63 9.84 10.30
C ASN A 96 5.86 10.49 11.67
N GLY A 97 6.89 11.30 11.77
CA GLY A 97 7.27 12.06 12.95
C GLY A 97 8.69 12.60 12.79
N VAL A 98 9.35 12.89 13.90
CA VAL A 98 10.77 13.34 13.87
C VAL A 98 11.65 12.27 13.22
N THR A 99 11.39 11.00 13.49
CA THR A 99 11.99 9.86 12.79
C THR A 99 10.94 9.14 11.96
N SER A 100 10.88 9.47 10.67
CA SER A 100 9.89 8.86 9.75
C SER A 100 10.43 7.58 9.11
N SER A 101 9.56 6.59 8.91
CA SER A 101 9.90 5.34 8.24
C SER A 101 8.72 4.79 7.43
N SER A 102 9.03 4.12 6.33
CA SER A 102 8.04 3.40 5.54
C SER A 102 8.61 2.11 4.97
N GLN A 103 7.75 1.13 4.74
CA GLN A 103 8.13 -0.15 4.14
C GLN A 103 6.94 -0.75 3.39
N THR A 104 7.21 -1.35 2.24
CA THR A 104 6.24 -2.14 1.48
C THR A 104 6.48 -3.62 1.73
N PHE A 105 5.41 -4.34 1.98
CA PHE A 105 5.40 -5.78 2.17
C PHE A 105 4.66 -6.44 1.02
N SER A 106 5.29 -7.43 0.38
CA SER A 106 4.67 -8.23 -0.66
C SER A 106 3.87 -9.38 -0.04
N LEU A 107 2.69 -9.65 -0.59
CA LEU A 107 1.86 -10.79 -0.23
C LEU A 107 1.63 -11.60 -1.52
N PRO A 108 2.40 -12.68 -1.74
CA PRO A 108 2.27 -13.50 -2.94
C PRO A 108 0.85 -14.02 -3.15
N ALA A 109 0.49 -14.25 -4.41
CA ALA A 109 -0.73 -14.97 -4.77
C ALA A 109 -0.73 -16.41 -4.21
N GLY A 110 -1.91 -17.03 -4.15
CA GLY A 110 -2.05 -18.47 -3.91
C GLY A 110 -2.46 -18.87 -2.51
N ALA A 111 -1.89 -19.97 -2.02
CA ALA A 111 -2.48 -20.81 -0.98
C ALA A 111 -2.63 -20.17 0.42
N GLN A 112 -2.00 -19.03 0.70
CA GLN A 112 -2.21 -18.31 1.96
C GLN A 112 -3.50 -17.49 1.96
N TRP A 113 -4.03 -17.17 0.77
CA TRP A 113 -5.28 -16.43 0.60
C TRP A 113 -6.50 -17.36 0.65
N ARG A 114 -7.57 -16.84 1.26
CA ARG A 114 -8.90 -17.44 1.27
C ARG A 114 -9.94 -16.34 1.10
N ALA A 115 -10.97 -16.63 0.32
CA ALA A 115 -12.15 -15.79 0.27
C ALA A 115 -12.89 -15.82 1.62
N ILE A 116 -13.50 -14.70 1.99
CA ILE A 116 -14.47 -14.57 3.07
C ILE A 116 -15.81 -14.34 2.40
N SER A 117 -16.46 -15.44 2.01
CA SER A 117 -17.61 -15.37 1.08
C SER A 117 -17.22 -14.60 -0.20
N THR A 118 -18.16 -13.95 -0.87
CA THR A 118 -17.93 -13.09 -2.05
C THR A 118 -17.52 -11.66 -1.68
N PHE A 119 -17.38 -11.36 -0.38
CA PHE A 119 -17.30 -10.00 0.15
C PHE A 119 -15.90 -9.56 0.57
N GLY A 120 -14.94 -10.49 0.61
CA GLY A 120 -13.62 -10.19 1.16
C GLY A 120 -12.63 -11.31 0.99
N PHE A 121 -11.41 -11.03 1.44
CA PHE A 121 -10.29 -11.95 1.42
C PHE A 121 -9.52 -11.87 2.73
N LYS A 122 -8.90 -12.98 3.12
CA LYS A 122 -7.91 -13.05 4.17
C LYS A 122 -6.68 -13.80 3.70
N CYS A 123 -5.51 -13.32 4.10
CA CYS A 123 -4.24 -14.01 4.00
C CYS A 123 -3.76 -14.35 5.41
N ARG A 124 -3.29 -15.58 5.63
CA ARG A 124 -2.75 -16.00 6.93
C ARG A 124 -1.48 -16.80 6.78
N ASP A 125 -0.34 -16.17 7.01
CA ASP A 125 0.95 -16.83 7.12
C ASP A 125 1.36 -17.00 8.60
N SER A 126 0.93 -18.11 9.20
CA SER A 126 1.15 -18.32 10.63
C SER A 126 2.60 -18.62 11.00
N LEU A 127 3.38 -19.14 10.05
CA LEU A 127 4.77 -19.56 10.24
C LEU A 127 5.77 -18.50 9.72
N GLY A 128 5.31 -17.50 8.98
CA GLY A 128 6.17 -16.45 8.41
C GLY A 128 6.96 -16.91 7.18
N THR A 129 6.50 -17.95 6.48
CA THR A 129 7.21 -18.55 5.35
C THR A 129 7.40 -17.56 4.18
N ASN A 130 6.49 -16.61 4.02
CA ASN A 130 6.47 -15.61 2.96
C ASN A 130 6.84 -14.21 3.48
N GLY A 131 7.33 -14.12 4.73
CA GLY A 131 7.79 -12.88 5.33
C GLY A 131 6.95 -12.39 6.51
N PRO A 132 7.07 -11.10 6.86
CA PRO A 132 6.67 -10.62 8.18
C PRO A 132 5.16 -10.43 8.35
N VAL A 133 4.38 -10.42 7.26
CA VAL A 133 2.92 -10.25 7.30
C VAL A 133 2.25 -11.56 7.75
N LYS A 134 1.96 -11.66 9.05
CA LYS A 134 1.29 -12.82 9.62
C LYS A 134 -0.19 -12.93 9.19
N PHE A 135 -0.86 -11.79 9.08
CA PHE A 135 -2.28 -11.75 8.75
C PHE A 135 -2.64 -10.48 7.99
N ALA A 136 -3.41 -10.63 6.93
CA ALA A 136 -4.07 -9.54 6.22
C ALA A 136 -5.53 -9.90 5.96
N GLN A 137 -6.43 -8.94 6.06
CA GLN A 137 -7.84 -9.09 5.72
C GLN A 137 -8.34 -7.79 5.14
N ILE A 138 -9.18 -7.91 4.12
CA ILE A 138 -9.97 -6.83 3.55
C ILE A 138 -11.38 -7.36 3.25
N LEU A 139 -12.41 -6.65 3.68
CA LEU A 139 -13.79 -7.15 3.67
C LEU A 139 -14.78 -5.99 3.61
N LYS A 140 -15.71 -6.06 2.66
CA LYS A 140 -16.90 -5.19 2.61
C LYS A 140 -18.13 -6.00 2.96
N THR A 141 -18.65 -5.85 4.18
CA THR A 141 -19.81 -6.63 4.63
C THR A 141 -21.06 -6.31 3.82
N PRO A 142 -22.05 -7.24 3.77
CA PRO A 142 -23.35 -6.97 3.15
C PRO A 142 -24.07 -5.75 3.75
N SER A 143 -23.86 -5.49 5.04
CA SER A 143 -24.37 -4.32 5.75
C SER A 143 -23.64 -3.00 5.44
N GLY A 144 -22.69 -3.00 4.50
CA GLY A 144 -21.98 -1.81 4.06
C GLY A 144 -20.80 -1.40 4.95
N VAL A 145 -20.32 -2.26 5.85
CA VAL A 145 -19.15 -1.96 6.69
C VAL A 145 -17.87 -2.38 5.96
N PHE A 146 -16.92 -1.46 5.81
CA PHE A 146 -15.60 -1.77 5.27
C PHE A 146 -14.62 -2.05 6.41
N LEU A 147 -13.95 -3.19 6.36
CA LEU A 147 -13.02 -3.67 7.36
C LEU A 147 -11.69 -4.02 6.69
N ALA A 148 -10.60 -3.52 7.25
CA ALA A 148 -9.27 -4.04 6.95
C ALA A 148 -8.50 -4.32 8.23
N LYS A 149 -7.68 -5.37 8.21
CA LYS A 149 -6.83 -5.74 9.34
C LYS A 149 -5.51 -6.29 8.84
N VAL A 150 -4.42 -5.73 9.34
CA VAL A 150 -3.06 -6.18 9.01
C VAL A 150 -2.28 -6.36 10.31
N LEU A 151 -1.62 -7.51 10.45
CA LEU A 151 -0.72 -7.83 11.55
C LEU A 151 0.62 -8.27 10.99
N ILE A 152 1.67 -7.54 11.34
CA ILE A 152 3.04 -7.77 10.91
C ILE A 152 3.90 -8.03 12.15
N LEU A 153 4.75 -9.05 12.08
CA LEU A 153 5.64 -9.45 13.16
C LEU A 153 7.08 -9.50 12.66
N GLY A 154 7.99 -8.79 13.32
CA GLY A 154 9.42 -8.79 12.99
C GLY A 154 10.06 -10.18 13.13
N LYS A 155 9.54 -11.04 13.99
CA LYS A 155 10.04 -12.42 14.14
C LYS A 155 9.83 -13.30 12.91
N HIS A 156 9.02 -12.86 11.94
CA HIS A 156 8.76 -13.56 10.69
C HIS A 156 9.51 -12.93 9.49
N GLY A 157 10.34 -11.90 9.71
CA GLY A 157 11.11 -11.26 8.65
C GLY A 157 11.46 -9.81 8.94
N SER A 158 12.26 -9.19 8.06
CA SER A 158 12.75 -7.82 8.25
C SER A 158 11.60 -6.80 8.33
N VAL A 159 11.58 -6.04 9.42
CA VAL A 159 10.65 -4.92 9.65
C VAL A 159 11.47 -3.70 10.02
N THR A 160 11.61 -2.76 9.09
CA THR A 160 12.40 -1.53 9.28
C THR A 160 11.60 -0.42 9.96
N ILE A 161 10.27 -0.50 9.91
CA ILE A 161 9.37 0.47 10.54
C ILE A 161 9.51 0.42 12.05
N ALA A 162 9.92 1.53 12.64
CA ALA A 162 10.04 1.75 14.08
C ALA A 162 9.01 2.79 14.54
N PRO A 163 8.67 2.83 15.84
CA PRO A 163 7.90 3.93 16.40
C PRO A 163 8.60 5.28 16.15
N PRO A 164 7.96 6.25 15.47
CA PRO A 164 8.48 7.62 15.40
C PRO A 164 8.48 8.25 16.81
N ASN A 165 9.50 9.06 17.12
CA ASN A 165 9.63 9.70 18.42
C ASN A 165 10.06 11.18 18.32
N PRO A 166 9.14 12.14 18.57
CA PRO A 166 7.69 11.99 18.68
C PRO A 166 7.05 11.58 17.34
N GLY A 167 5.93 10.86 17.41
CA GLY A 167 5.09 10.50 16.26
C GLY A 167 4.01 11.53 15.96
N THR A 168 3.67 11.70 14.68
CA THR A 168 2.75 12.76 14.18
C THR A 168 1.53 12.18 13.46
N ASP A 169 1.76 11.35 12.46
CA ASP A 169 0.71 10.67 11.69
C ASP A 169 1.21 9.32 11.15
N ALA A 170 0.30 8.56 10.57
CA ALA A 170 0.59 7.24 10.02
C ALA A 170 -0.36 6.87 8.89
N GLY A 171 0.04 5.84 8.14
CA GLY A 171 -0.63 5.44 6.94
C GLY A 171 -0.51 3.97 6.61
N MET A 172 -1.50 3.46 5.88
CA MET A 172 -1.43 2.19 5.18
C MET A 172 -2.00 2.36 3.77
N ILE A 173 -1.35 1.75 2.79
CA ILE A 173 -1.90 1.53 1.46
C ILE A 173 -1.95 0.03 1.24
N PHE A 174 -3.15 -0.54 1.11
CA PHE A 174 -3.35 -1.93 0.76
C PHE A 174 -3.67 -1.98 -0.73
N THR A 175 -2.82 -2.60 -1.54
CA THR A 175 -3.03 -2.71 -2.99
C THR A 175 -3.30 -4.15 -3.35
N ILE A 176 -4.45 -4.43 -3.97
CA ILE A 176 -4.70 -5.71 -4.63
C ILE A 176 -4.11 -5.63 -6.04
N ASN A 177 -3.22 -6.55 -6.39
CA ASN A 177 -2.57 -6.51 -7.69
C ASN A 177 -3.60 -6.71 -8.81
N SER A 178 -3.50 -5.92 -9.88
CA SER A 178 -4.49 -5.82 -10.95
C SER A 178 -5.92 -5.50 -10.46
N GLY A 179 -6.03 -4.88 -9.29
CA GLY A 179 -7.26 -4.39 -8.69
C GLY A 179 -7.09 -2.96 -8.20
N GLU A 180 -7.66 -2.67 -7.04
CA GLU A 180 -7.69 -1.34 -6.43
C GLU A 180 -6.74 -1.19 -5.23
N SER A 181 -6.38 0.06 -4.93
CA SER A 181 -5.68 0.45 -3.71
C SER A 181 -6.64 1.06 -2.68
N TYR A 182 -6.46 0.69 -1.42
CA TYR A 182 -7.25 1.17 -0.28
C TYR A 182 -6.33 1.90 0.68
N CYS A 183 -6.46 3.21 0.75
CA CYS A 183 -5.68 4.03 1.65
C CYS A 183 -6.36 4.20 3.01
N LEU A 184 -5.55 4.21 4.06
CA LEU A 184 -5.94 4.59 5.41
C LEU A 184 -4.95 5.64 5.92
N LYS A 185 -5.45 6.69 6.56
CA LYS A 185 -4.66 7.70 7.25
C LYS A 185 -5.05 7.79 8.73
N PHE A 186 -4.07 8.08 9.58
CA PHE A 186 -4.20 8.18 11.03
C PHE A 186 -3.44 9.41 11.53
N GLY A 187 -4.03 10.22 12.42
CA GLY A 187 -3.43 11.49 12.82
C GLY A 187 -3.53 12.54 11.70
N GLY A 188 -2.84 13.67 11.89
CA GLY A 188 -2.86 14.77 10.92
C GLY A 188 -4.28 15.16 10.48
N SER A 189 -4.50 15.25 9.17
CA SER A 189 -5.80 15.59 8.57
C SER A 189 -6.90 14.55 8.79
N ALA A 190 -6.56 13.29 9.08
CA ALA A 190 -7.52 12.24 9.41
C ALA A 190 -7.98 12.30 10.88
N GLY A 191 -7.29 13.09 11.71
CA GLY A 191 -7.54 13.21 13.15
C GLY A 191 -7.27 11.92 13.92
N GLY A 192 -7.96 11.78 15.06
CA GLY A 192 -7.75 10.68 16.01
C GLY A 192 -6.79 11.03 17.14
N ILE A 193 -6.61 10.10 18.07
CA ILE A 193 -5.90 10.31 19.33
C ILE A 193 -4.58 9.53 19.33
N ILE A 194 -3.45 10.23 19.46
CA ILE A 194 -2.14 9.63 19.72
C ILE A 194 -2.09 9.26 21.20
N THR A 195 -2.23 7.97 21.50
CA THR A 195 -2.24 7.45 22.88
C THR A 195 -0.85 7.04 23.38
N ALA A 196 0.11 6.93 22.45
CA ALA A 196 1.54 6.75 22.72
C ALA A 196 2.31 7.19 21.47
N GLY A 197 3.45 7.85 21.65
CA GLY A 197 4.29 8.34 20.54
C GLY A 197 5.73 8.53 20.99
N ASN A 198 6.31 7.46 21.54
CA ASN A 198 7.68 7.41 22.04
C ASN A 198 8.48 6.30 21.32
N ALA A 199 9.77 6.17 21.66
CA ALA A 199 10.70 5.24 21.04
C ALA A 199 10.28 3.74 21.05
N THR A 200 9.36 3.34 21.94
CA THR A 200 8.92 1.93 22.06
C THR A 200 7.52 1.68 21.52
N VAL A 201 6.66 2.70 21.48
CA VAL A 201 5.28 2.56 21.03
C VAL A 201 4.81 3.84 20.35
N PHE A 202 4.32 3.68 19.13
CA PHE A 202 3.51 4.68 18.44
C PHE A 202 2.11 4.12 18.19
N LYS A 203 1.08 4.81 18.68
CA LYS A 203 -0.29 4.32 18.64
C LYS A 203 -1.30 5.44 18.43
N VAL A 204 -2.03 5.35 17.33
CA VAL A 204 -3.14 6.25 16.99
C VAL A 204 -4.46 5.48 17.02
N LYS A 205 -5.51 6.07 17.61
CA LYS A 205 -6.84 5.47 17.70
C LYS A 205 -7.90 6.40 17.13
N ASN A 206 -8.94 5.80 16.55
CA ASN A 206 -10.19 6.45 16.15
C ASN A 206 -9.99 7.72 15.30
N PRO A 207 -9.32 7.65 14.12
CA PRO A 207 -9.44 8.70 13.12
C PRO A 207 -10.89 9.11 12.89
N THR A 208 -11.14 10.40 12.73
CA THR A 208 -12.49 10.95 12.52
C THR A 208 -12.84 11.09 11.05
N ARG A 209 -11.83 11.05 10.17
CA ARG A 209 -11.96 11.10 8.71
C ARG A 209 -11.15 9.98 8.06
N GLU A 210 -11.57 9.58 6.86
CA GLU A 210 -10.72 8.81 5.94
C GLU A 210 -9.68 9.71 5.28
N GLY A 211 -8.72 9.10 4.58
CA GLY A 211 -7.72 9.83 3.80
C GLY A 211 -6.63 8.92 3.28
N CYS A 212 -5.82 9.43 2.37
CA CYS A 212 -4.63 8.75 1.88
C CYS A 212 -3.33 9.33 2.49
N PRO A 213 -2.35 8.49 2.88
CA PRO A 213 -1.09 8.92 3.49
C PRO A 213 -0.30 9.90 2.64
#